data_AF-B4NT42-F1
#
_entry.id   AF-B4NT42-F1
#
_cell.length_a   1.000
_cell.length_b   1.000
_cell.length_c   1.000
_cell.angle_alpha   90.00
_cell.angle_beta   90.00
_cell.angle_gamma   90.00
#
_symmetry.space_group_name_H-M   'P 1'
#
loop_
_entity.id
_entity.type
_entity.pdbx_description
1 polymer ?
#
loop_
_entity_poly.entity_id
_entity_poly.type
_entity_poly.pdbx_seq_one_letter_code
_entity_poly.pdbx_strand_id
1 'polypeptide(L)'
;MASNNSCTNYYLCYHGHAMEMHCDNELYFNSLSGQCDYPDKVQCAFEDPRSHKCLPHMTEFFPHPDNCNYFYYCIKGFLTLQQCPFYYGWDIERRSCVQIGVAKCYGNSRRTGRKAPLPPRKQLIKT
;
A
#
# COMPACT_ATOMS: atom_id res chain seq x y z
N MET A 1 5.34 -16.70 -9.03
CA MET A 1 4.92 -15.44 -8.36
C MET A 1 4.50 -14.48 -9.45
N ALA A 2 3.35 -13.79 -9.38
CA ALA A 2 3.01 -12.80 -10.41
C ALA A 2 4.08 -11.71 -10.56
N SER A 3 4.24 -11.19 -11.77
CA SER A 3 5.01 -9.97 -12.01
C SER A 3 4.22 -8.75 -11.53
N ASN A 4 4.93 -7.75 -11.01
CA ASN A 4 4.35 -6.46 -10.63
C ASN A 4 4.27 -5.48 -11.81
N ASN A 5 4.83 -5.84 -12.96
CA ASN A 5 4.97 -4.98 -14.13
C ASN A 5 4.12 -5.45 -15.32
N SER A 6 3.65 -6.69 -15.32
CA SER A 6 2.75 -7.24 -16.33
C SER A 6 1.88 -8.35 -15.75
N CYS A 7 0.61 -8.41 -16.15
CA CYS A 7 -0.30 -9.51 -15.82
C CYS A 7 0.07 -10.82 -16.52
N THR A 8 0.71 -10.73 -17.67
CA THR A 8 1.11 -11.88 -18.49
C THR A 8 2.43 -12.48 -18.03
N ASN A 9 3.21 -11.76 -17.20
CA ASN A 9 4.52 -12.23 -16.75
C ASN A 9 4.44 -12.75 -15.31
N TYR A 10 5.30 -13.72 -15.00
CA TYR A 10 5.45 -14.28 -13.67
C TYR A 10 6.88 -14.76 -13.44
N TYR A 11 7.28 -14.91 -12.18
CA TYR A 11 8.58 -15.42 -11.80
C TYR A 11 8.50 -16.86 -11.30
N LEU A 12 9.39 -17.71 -11.80
CA LEU A 12 9.68 -19.03 -11.25
C LEU A 12 11.00 -18.96 -10.47
N CYS A 13 11.01 -19.43 -9.23
CA CYS A 13 12.22 -19.49 -8.42
C CYS A 13 12.90 -20.86 -8.59
N TYR A 14 14.14 -20.88 -9.10
CA TYR A 14 14.95 -22.08 -9.24
C TYR A 14 16.33 -21.85 -8.64
N HIS A 15 16.74 -22.68 -7.67
CA HIS A 15 17.98 -22.50 -6.87
C HIS A 15 18.16 -21.09 -6.28
N GLY A 16 17.06 -20.45 -5.84
CA GLY A 16 17.11 -19.11 -5.27
C GLY A 16 17.19 -17.96 -6.29
N HIS A 17 17.20 -18.27 -7.59
CA HIS A 17 17.16 -17.29 -8.66
C HIS A 17 15.73 -17.17 -9.21
N ALA A 18 15.21 -15.95 -9.28
CA ALA A 18 13.92 -15.66 -9.91
C ALA A 18 14.12 -15.53 -11.43
N MET A 19 13.45 -16.39 -12.18
CA MET A 19 13.43 -16.40 -13.64
C MET A 19 12.09 -15.86 -14.12
N GLU A 20 12.10 -14.84 -14.98
CA GLU A 20 10.87 -14.31 -15.58
C GLU A 20 10.37 -15.24 -16.67
N MET A 21 9.07 -15.51 -16.63
CA MET A 21 8.30 -16.33 -17.55
C MET A 21 7.11 -15.53 -18.06
N HIS A 22 6.59 -15.92 -19.21
CA HIS A 22 5.45 -15.30 -19.85
C HIS A 22 4.35 -16.33 -20.10
N CYS A 23 3.11 -15.94 -19.88
CA CYS A 23 1.93 -16.72 -20.22
C CYS A 23 1.61 -16.58 -21.72
N ASP A 24 1.48 -17.70 -22.42
CA ASP A 24 1.13 -17.70 -23.84
C ASP A 24 -0.29 -17.18 -24.10
N ASN A 25 -0.54 -16.75 -25.34
CA ASN A 25 -1.86 -16.32 -25.83
C ASN A 25 -2.49 -15.17 -25.02
N GLU A 26 -1.67 -14.25 -24.50
CA GLU A 26 -2.14 -13.10 -23.69
C GLU A 26 -2.92 -13.52 -22.42
N LEU A 27 -2.68 -14.73 -21.92
CA LEU A 27 -3.25 -15.20 -20.66
C LEU A 27 -2.57 -14.52 -19.47
N TYR A 28 -3.27 -14.42 -18.35
CA TYR A 28 -2.76 -13.77 -17.13
C TYR A 28 -2.33 -14.82 -16.12
N PHE A 29 -1.23 -14.55 -15.41
CA PHE A 29 -0.77 -15.45 -14.37
C PHE A 29 -1.67 -15.33 -13.13
N ASN A 30 -2.44 -16.37 -12.86
CA ASN A 30 -3.25 -16.50 -11.67
C ASN A 30 -2.37 -16.93 -10.49
N SER A 31 -2.07 -16.00 -9.58
CA SER A 31 -1.25 -16.30 -8.40
C SER A 31 -1.91 -17.22 -7.37
N LEU A 32 -3.24 -17.40 -7.43
CA LEU A 32 -3.97 -18.30 -6.54
C LEU A 32 -3.86 -19.76 -7.00
N SER A 33 -3.99 -20.01 -8.31
CA SER A 33 -3.86 -21.36 -8.88
C SER A 33 -2.43 -21.71 -9.32
N GLY A 34 -1.57 -20.71 -9.52
CA GLY A 34 -0.22 -20.86 -10.04
C GLY A 34 -0.14 -21.14 -11.53
N GLN A 35 -1.20 -20.82 -12.29
CA GLN A 35 -1.33 -21.13 -13.72
C GLN A 35 -1.72 -19.90 -14.53
N CYS A 36 -1.47 -19.94 -15.84
CA CYS A 36 -2.00 -18.95 -16.77
C CYS A 36 -3.50 -19.20 -17.00
N ASP A 37 -4.33 -18.18 -16.81
CA ASP A 37 -5.79 -18.24 -16.93
C ASP A 37 -6.30 -17.00 -17.68
N TYR A 38 -7.57 -17.00 -18.06
CA TYR A 38 -8.16 -15.89 -18.79
C TYR A 38 -8.21 -14.61 -17.94
N PRO A 39 -8.00 -13.41 -18.53
CA PRO A 39 -7.96 -12.14 -17.81
C PRO A 39 -9.16 -11.87 -16.88
N ASP A 40 -10.36 -12.29 -17.26
CA ASP A 40 -11.59 -12.14 -16.48
C ASP A 40 -11.60 -12.95 -15.17
N LYS A 41 -10.77 -13.99 -15.08
CA LYS A 41 -10.64 -14.87 -13.92
C LYS A 41 -9.45 -14.53 -13.03
N VAL A 42 -8.59 -13.61 -13.47
CA VAL A 42 -7.36 -13.25 -12.76
C VAL A 42 -7.50 -11.86 -12.16
N GLN A 43 -7.35 -11.78 -10.84
CA GLN A 43 -7.21 -10.49 -10.16
C GLN A 43 -5.81 -9.95 -10.41
N CYS A 44 -5.61 -9.34 -11.58
CA CYS A 44 -4.35 -8.71 -11.88
C CYS A 44 -4.23 -7.37 -11.15
N ALA A 45 -3.28 -7.28 -10.23
CA ALA A 45 -2.94 -6.03 -9.59
C ALA A 45 -2.53 -4.96 -10.62
N PHE A 46 -2.05 -5.35 -11.81
CA PHE A 46 -1.72 -4.38 -12.85
C PHE A 46 -2.95 -3.76 -13.55
N GLU A 47 -4.17 -4.23 -13.38
CA GLU A 47 -5.33 -3.60 -14.06
C GLU A 47 -6.27 -2.88 -13.11
N ASP A 48 -6.09 -3.01 -11.80
CA ASP A 48 -6.87 -2.24 -10.84
C ASP A 48 -6.33 -0.80 -10.77
N PRO A 49 -7.09 0.23 -11.17
CA PRO A 49 -6.72 1.62 -10.94
C PRO A 49 -6.62 1.99 -9.45
N ARG A 50 -7.06 1.09 -8.55
CA ARG A 50 -6.88 1.21 -7.09
C ARG A 50 -5.65 0.48 -6.57
N SER A 51 -4.95 -0.32 -7.39
CA SER A 51 -3.69 -0.87 -6.94
C SER A 51 -2.68 0.27 -6.89
N HIS A 52 -2.05 0.42 -5.73
CA HIS A 52 -1.04 1.45 -5.47
C HIS A 52 0.25 1.14 -6.24
N LYS A 53 0.20 1.19 -7.57
CA LYS A 53 1.35 0.93 -8.43
C LYS A 53 2.35 2.05 -8.31
N CYS A 54 3.61 1.71 -8.14
CA CYS A 54 4.69 2.65 -8.29
C CYS A 54 5.38 2.47 -9.64
N LEU A 55 5.04 3.32 -10.60
CA LEU A 55 5.57 3.27 -11.96
C LEU A 55 6.91 4.01 -12.07
N PRO A 56 7.81 3.61 -13.00
CA PRO A 56 9.17 4.16 -13.14
C PRO A 56 9.29 5.68 -13.40
N HIS A 57 8.19 6.38 -13.68
CA HIS A 57 8.17 7.82 -13.97
C HIS A 57 7.13 8.60 -13.15
N MET A 58 6.57 8.00 -12.09
CA MET A 58 5.59 8.68 -11.24
C MET A 58 6.16 9.09 -9.90
N THR A 59 5.57 10.16 -9.35
CA THR A 59 5.78 10.58 -7.97
C THR A 59 4.41 10.75 -7.33
N GLU A 60 4.07 9.86 -6.41
CA GLU A 60 2.72 9.78 -5.84
C GLU A 60 2.76 9.31 -4.39
N PHE A 61 1.66 9.56 -3.66
CA PHE A 61 1.46 9.12 -2.30
C PHE A 61 0.23 8.24 -2.24
N PHE A 62 0.38 7.07 -1.62
CA PHE A 62 -0.71 6.13 -1.42
C PHE A 62 -0.99 5.94 0.05
N PRO A 63 -2.25 5.82 0.47
CA PRO A 63 -2.55 5.56 1.86
C PRO A 63 -2.14 4.13 2.24
N HIS A 64 -1.75 3.96 3.50
CA HIS A 64 -1.60 2.63 4.07
C HIS A 64 -3.00 2.02 4.35
N PRO A 65 -3.23 0.72 4.05
CA PRO A 65 -4.54 0.10 4.17
C PRO A 65 -5.06 0.04 5.61
N ASP A 66 -4.20 -0.28 6.57
CA ASP A 66 -4.62 -0.56 7.96
C ASP A 66 -4.14 0.43 9.02
N ASN A 67 -3.14 1.25 8.72
CA ASN A 67 -2.46 2.07 9.71
C ASN A 67 -2.36 3.51 9.26
N CYS A 68 -3.21 4.34 9.86
CA CYS A 68 -3.34 5.77 9.61
C CYS A 68 -2.03 6.55 9.84
N ASN A 69 -1.09 6.04 10.65
CA ASN A 69 0.20 6.68 10.88
C ASN A 69 1.21 6.45 9.73
N TYR A 70 0.90 5.56 8.78
CA TYR A 70 1.77 5.30 7.64
C TYR A 70 1.10 5.69 6.31
N PHE A 71 1.94 5.97 5.33
CA PHE A 71 1.57 6.11 3.92
C PHE A 71 2.73 5.61 3.06
N TYR A 72 2.47 5.30 1.80
CA TYR A 72 3.53 5.00 0.85
C TYR A 72 3.88 6.23 0.04
N TYR A 73 5.18 6.46 -0.14
CA TYR A 73 5.72 7.44 -1.08
C TYR A 73 6.36 6.70 -2.24
N CYS A 74 5.77 6.86 -3.41
CA CYS A 74 6.31 6.39 -4.67
C CYS A 74 7.12 7.50 -5.33
N ILE A 75 8.35 7.20 -5.72
CA ILE A 75 9.17 8.09 -6.53
C ILE A 75 9.97 7.28 -7.55
N LYS A 76 9.76 7.56 -8.85
CA LYS A 76 10.50 6.93 -9.96
C LYS A 76 10.52 5.40 -9.89
N GLY A 77 9.39 4.78 -9.54
CA GLY A 77 9.25 3.33 -9.42
C GLY A 77 9.68 2.75 -8.07
N PHE A 78 10.23 3.55 -7.16
CA PHE A 78 10.58 3.12 -5.81
C PHE A 78 9.47 3.44 -4.82
N LEU A 79 8.77 2.40 -4.35
CA LEU A 79 7.74 2.52 -3.32
C LEU A 79 8.36 2.40 -1.93
N THR A 80 8.20 3.41 -1.11
CA THR A 80 8.75 3.45 0.26
C THR A 80 7.63 3.64 1.28
N LEU A 81 7.72 2.94 2.41
CA LEU A 81 6.81 3.15 3.55
C LEU A 81 7.30 4.34 4.37
N GLN A 82 6.43 5.32 4.58
CA GLN A 82 6.71 6.54 5.31
C GLN A 82 5.85 6.61 6.57
N GLN A 83 6.46 7.06 7.67
CA GLN A 83 5.78 7.24 8.95
C GLN A 83 5.51 8.72 9.20
N CYS A 84 4.27 9.07 9.52
CA CYS A 84 3.95 10.39 10.05
C CYS A 84 4.56 10.57 11.45
N PRO A 85 4.88 11.82 11.86
CA PRO A 85 5.33 12.10 13.23
C PRO A 85 4.39 11.53 14.30
N PHE A 86 4.90 11.38 15.52
CA PHE A 86 4.09 10.88 16.64
C PHE A 86 2.81 11.70 16.81
N TYR A 87 1.68 11.00 16.94
CA TYR A 87 0.32 11.55 17.04
C TYR A 87 -0.26 12.18 15.75
N TYR A 88 0.37 11.95 14.59
CA TYR A 88 -0.13 12.36 13.28
C TYR A 88 -0.56 11.14 12.44
N GLY A 89 -1.52 11.37 11.52
CA GLY A 89 -1.96 10.40 10.52
C GLY A 89 -2.02 11.03 9.13
N TRP A 90 -1.92 10.19 8.10
CA TRP A 90 -1.94 10.61 6.71
C TRP A 90 -3.36 10.98 6.26
N ASP A 91 -3.57 12.24 5.90
CA ASP A 91 -4.82 12.70 5.31
C ASP A 91 -4.76 12.58 3.78
N ILE A 92 -5.63 11.74 3.23
CA ILE A 92 -5.64 11.44 1.78
C ILE A 92 -6.04 12.64 0.92
N GLU A 93 -6.91 13.53 1.44
CA GLU A 93 -7.40 14.68 0.69
C GLU A 93 -6.37 15.81 0.70
N ARG A 94 -5.75 16.04 1.87
CA ARG A 94 -4.71 17.06 2.03
C ARG A 94 -3.34 16.59 1.58
N ARG A 95 -3.19 15.31 1.24
CA ARG A 95 -1.93 14.63 0.88
C ARG A 95 -0.79 15.00 1.84
N SER A 96 -1.09 14.97 3.15
CA SER A 96 -0.15 15.38 4.19
C SER A 96 -0.46 14.75 5.55
N CYS A 97 0.55 14.68 6.42
CA CYS A 97 0.36 14.28 7.81
C CYS A 97 -0.34 15.39 8.60
N VAL A 98 -1.50 15.09 9.16
CA VAL A 98 -2.25 15.97 10.07
C VAL A 98 -2.46 15.28 11.41
N GLN A 99 -2.95 15.99 12.43
CA GLN A 99 -3.24 15.37 13.72
C GLN A 99 -4.17 14.16 13.54
N ILE A 100 -3.83 13.03 14.17
CA ILE A 100 -4.49 11.75 13.94
C ILE A 100 -6.02 11.79 14.20
N GLY A 101 -6.48 12.68 15.08
CA GLY A 101 -7.91 12.84 15.40
C GLY A 101 -8.76 13.45 14.29
N VAL A 102 -8.15 14.12 13.31
CA VAL A 102 -8.85 14.76 12.18
C VAL A 102 -8.42 14.20 10.82
N ALA A 103 -7.49 13.25 10.79
CA ALA A 103 -6.94 12.69 9.56
C ALA A 103 -7.99 11.81 8.84
N LYS A 104 -8.20 12.07 7.54
CA LYS A 104 -8.97 11.19 6.65
C LYS A 104 -8.09 10.08 6.09
N CYS A 105 -8.02 8.95 6.80
CA CYS A 105 -7.20 7.79 6.44
C CYS A 105 -7.99 6.73 5.65
N TYR A 106 -7.28 5.91 4.86
CA TYR A 106 -7.86 4.76 4.16
C TYR A 106 -8.37 3.72 5.19
N GLY A 107 -9.57 3.19 4.95
CA GLY A 107 -10.25 2.30 5.89
C GLY A 107 -11.15 2.96 6.93
N ASN A 108 -11.33 4.30 6.92
CA ASN A 108 -12.14 4.99 7.91
C ASN A 108 -13.57 5.36 7.45
N SER A 109 -14.29 4.38 6.89
CA SER A 109 -15.71 4.26 7.17
C SER A 109 -15.88 3.29 8.35
N ARG A 110 -16.02 3.84 9.58
CA ARG A 110 -16.40 3.18 10.86
C ARG A 110 -15.26 2.65 11.76
N ARG A 111 -14.58 3.55 12.49
CA ARG A 111 -14.25 3.31 13.91
C ARG A 111 -14.50 4.55 14.76
N THR A 112 -15.74 4.70 15.18
CA THR A 112 -16.11 5.50 16.35
C THR A 112 -15.23 5.09 17.55
N GLY A 113 -14.50 6.05 18.12
CA GLY A 113 -14.27 6.09 19.56
C GLY A 113 -13.30 5.08 20.19
N ARG A 114 -12.05 4.98 19.73
CA ARG A 114 -10.96 4.71 20.69
C ARG A 114 -10.26 6.01 21.00
N LYS A 115 -10.72 6.67 22.08
CA LYS A 115 -9.97 7.75 22.73
C LYS A 115 -8.55 7.23 22.96
N ALA A 116 -7.57 7.82 22.30
CA ALA A 116 -6.19 7.66 22.70
C ALA A 116 -6.11 8.02 24.19
N PRO A 117 -5.42 7.22 25.03
CA PRO A 117 -5.18 7.60 26.42
C PRO A 117 -4.50 8.97 26.43
N LEU A 118 -5.13 9.94 27.09
CA LEU A 118 -4.51 11.24 27.35
C LEU A 118 -3.19 10.98 28.11
N PRO A 119 -2.07 11.61 27.72
CA PRO A 119 -0.85 11.55 28.52
C PRO A 119 -1.15 12.12 29.92
N PRO A 120 -0.61 11.52 31.00
CA PRO A 120 -0.81 12.05 32.34
C PRO A 120 -0.27 13.47 32.41
N ARG A 121 -1.10 14.41 32.89
CA ARG A 121 -0.66 15.78 33.19
C ARG A 121 0.54 15.70 34.12
N LYS A 122 1.70 16.18 33.67
CA LYS A 122 2.82 16.47 34.57
C LYS A 122 2.33 17.54 35.55
N GLN A 123 2.15 17.15 36.80
CA GLN A 123 1.82 18.08 37.87
C GLN A 123 3.08 18.92 38.13
N LEU A 124 3.00 20.23 37.90
CA LEU A 124 4.04 21.15 38.36
C LEU A 124 4.06 21.06 39.88
N ILE A 125 5.07 20.40 40.43
CA ILE A 125 5.42 20.54 41.83
C ILE A 125 5.97 21.96 41.98
N LYS A 126 5.16 22.86 42.54
CA LYS A 126 5.64 24.11 43.12
C LYS A 126 6.20 23.76 44.50
N THR A 127 7.52 23.81 44.64
CA THR A 127 8.24 24.06 45.88
C THR A 127 9.53 24.74 45.54
#